data_AF-A0A3D0FQ16-F1
#
_entry.id   AF-A0A3D0FQ16-F1
#
_cell.length_a   1.000
_cell.length_b   1.000
_cell.length_c   1.000
_cell.angle_alpha   90.00
_cell.angle_beta   90.00
_cell.angle_gamma   90.00
#
_symmetry.space_group_name_H-M   'P 1'
#
loop_
_entity.id
_entity.type
_entity.pdbx_description
1 polymer ?
#
loop_
_entity_poly.entity_id
_entity_poly.type
_entity_poly.pdbx_seq_one_letter_code
_entity_poly.pdbx_strand_id
1 'polypeptide(L)'
;MSSVIALALISCQPNEEQQARAYINRGTQQIDNGEWNNALTTLDSVDILFPKLVNMRREARHLKDSVAYLQAQRSLEYNDAMLNDAEQLLDSLLQAFTLEKDTAYQKYGNLILPAMRSVNNSQRSFLQAFVSEDGHPFVRSVYCGSKKLNHTNLLITANDEANTEVTAIKAPHIFEGHEYLAFDNDDAMNLLTFIDNHGSDKIKVIISGEDTYSYQLTANDIKALQQTCSLAIAYNDVNTLRHNANAAQNVIAKWQQNNQ
;
A
#
# COMPACT_ATOMS: atom_id res chain seq x y z
N MET A 1 -68.78 29.18 -40.53
CA MET A 1 -67.32 29.43 -40.41
C MET A 1 -67.08 29.88 -38.99
N SER A 2 -66.31 29.24 -38.12
CA SER A 2 -65.58 27.97 -38.12
C SER A 2 -65.42 27.65 -36.63
N SER A 3 -65.84 26.46 -36.18
CA SER A 3 -65.54 26.00 -34.82
C SER A 3 -64.10 25.47 -34.80
N VAL A 4 -63.21 26.20 -34.14
CA VAL A 4 -61.85 25.73 -33.84
C VAL A 4 -61.96 24.88 -32.58
N ILE A 5 -61.81 23.56 -32.73
CA ILE A 5 -61.61 22.64 -31.61
C ILE A 5 -60.13 22.72 -31.25
N ALA A 6 -59.82 23.31 -30.10
CA ALA A 6 -58.49 23.27 -29.51
C ALA A 6 -58.35 21.97 -28.69
N LEU A 7 -57.54 21.03 -29.17
CA LEU A 7 -57.08 19.88 -28.39
C LEU A 7 -56.07 20.36 -27.35
N ALA A 8 -56.43 20.28 -26.07
CA ALA A 8 -55.50 20.42 -24.97
C ALA A 8 -54.68 19.12 -24.82
N LEU A 9 -53.39 19.18 -25.11
CA LEU A 9 -52.41 18.13 -24.77
C LEU A 9 -52.14 18.22 -23.26
N ILE A 10 -52.79 17.37 -22.46
CA ILE A 10 -52.43 17.18 -21.05
C ILE A 10 -51.24 16.24 -21.03
N SER A 11 -50.04 16.76 -20.79
CA SER A 11 -48.87 15.93 -20.47
C SER A 11 -49.07 15.32 -19.08
N CYS A 12 -49.44 14.03 -19.01
CA CYS A 12 -49.37 13.27 -17.76
C CYS A 12 -47.90 13.22 -17.33
N GLN A 13 -47.52 13.98 -16.30
CA GLN A 13 -46.24 13.76 -15.63
C GLN A 13 -46.24 12.32 -15.07
N PRO A 14 -45.19 11.53 -15.32
CA PRO A 14 -45.09 10.19 -14.75
C PRO A 14 -45.13 10.29 -13.22
N ASN A 15 -45.85 9.38 -12.57
CA ASN A 15 -45.85 9.34 -11.10
C ASN A 15 -44.46 8.94 -10.57
N GLU A 16 -44.18 9.19 -9.30
CA GLU A 16 -42.87 8.92 -8.69
C GLU A 16 -42.40 7.47 -8.89
N GLU A 17 -43.33 6.52 -8.89
CA GLU A 17 -43.03 5.10 -9.09
C GLU A 17 -42.54 4.78 -10.52
N GLN A 18 -43.17 5.38 -11.54
CA GLN A 18 -42.73 5.29 -12.93
C GLN A 18 -41.36 5.94 -13.13
N GLN A 19 -41.10 7.06 -12.46
CA GLN A 19 -39.79 7.72 -12.52
C GLN A 19 -38.70 6.86 -11.87
N ALA A 20 -38.94 6.33 -10.66
CA ALA A 20 -38.02 5.41 -9.99
C ALA A 20 -37.74 4.16 -10.83
N ARG A 21 -38.77 3.58 -11.45
CA ARG A 21 -38.64 2.44 -12.37
C ARG A 21 -37.74 2.77 -13.58
N ALA A 22 -37.82 3.99 -14.12
CA ALA A 22 -36.96 4.40 -15.22
C ALA A 22 -35.47 4.45 -14.82
N TYR A 23 -35.16 4.92 -13.60
CA TYR A 23 -33.79 4.85 -13.06
C TYR A 23 -33.31 3.41 -12.87
N ILE A 24 -34.14 2.53 -12.32
CA ILE A 24 -33.82 1.11 -12.16
C ILE A 24 -33.52 0.46 -13.52
N ASN A 25 -34.41 0.63 -14.51
CA ASN A 25 -34.23 0.07 -15.84
C ASN A 25 -32.97 0.58 -16.53
N ARG A 26 -32.66 1.88 -16.38
CA ARG A 26 -31.42 2.46 -16.89
C ARG A 26 -30.19 1.88 -16.19
N GLY A 27 -30.25 1.73 -14.87
CA GLY A 27 -29.20 1.09 -14.08
C GLY A 27 -28.94 -0.33 -14.58
N THR A 28 -29.98 -1.14 -14.79
CA THR A 28 -29.87 -2.50 -15.35
C THR A 28 -29.19 -2.50 -16.72
N GLN A 29 -29.59 -1.62 -17.64
CA GLN A 29 -28.94 -1.51 -18.96
C GLN A 29 -27.46 -1.16 -18.86
N GLN A 30 -27.10 -0.27 -17.92
CA GLN A 30 -25.70 0.08 -17.67
C GLN A 30 -24.91 -1.10 -17.10
N ILE A 31 -25.51 -1.92 -16.24
CA ILE A 31 -24.90 -3.17 -15.74
C ILE A 31 -24.61 -4.11 -16.90
N ASP A 32 -25.61 -4.36 -17.76
CA ASP A 32 -25.50 -5.26 -18.92
C ASP A 32 -24.42 -4.79 -19.92
N ASN A 33 -24.23 -3.48 -20.05
CA ASN A 33 -23.19 -2.87 -20.88
C ASN A 33 -21.80 -2.81 -20.22
N GLY A 34 -21.66 -3.25 -18.96
CA GLY A 34 -20.40 -3.16 -18.21
C GLY A 34 -20.08 -1.75 -17.65
N GLU A 35 -21.01 -0.81 -17.73
CA GLU A 35 -20.89 0.57 -17.24
C GLU A 35 -21.16 0.67 -15.73
N TRP A 36 -20.46 -0.14 -14.92
CA TRP A 36 -20.77 -0.34 -13.51
C TRP A 36 -20.78 0.93 -12.65
N ASN A 37 -19.83 1.85 -12.87
CA ASN A 37 -19.80 3.12 -12.13
C ASN A 37 -21.00 4.00 -12.46
N ASN A 38 -21.41 4.03 -13.74
CA ASN A 38 -22.60 4.75 -14.18
C ASN A 38 -23.86 4.11 -13.60
N ALA A 39 -23.92 2.78 -13.56
CA ALA A 39 -25.02 2.03 -12.96
C ALA A 39 -25.18 2.39 -11.47
N LEU A 40 -24.10 2.39 -10.69
CA LEU A 40 -24.12 2.75 -9.27
C LEU A 40 -24.67 4.18 -9.07
N THR A 41 -24.17 5.16 -9.82
CA THR A 41 -24.63 6.55 -9.73
C THR A 41 -26.12 6.68 -10.10
N THR A 42 -26.56 5.97 -11.14
CA THR A 42 -27.96 5.95 -11.57
C THR A 42 -28.86 5.32 -10.50
N LEU A 43 -28.43 4.22 -9.88
CA LEU A 43 -29.19 3.51 -8.84
C LEU A 43 -29.23 4.28 -7.52
N ASP A 44 -28.18 5.02 -7.15
CA ASP A 44 -28.16 5.89 -5.98
C ASP A 44 -29.19 7.03 -6.10
N SER A 45 -29.50 7.45 -7.32
CA SER A 45 -30.57 8.43 -7.56
C SER A 45 -31.94 7.92 -7.07
N VAL A 46 -32.17 6.60 -7.01
CA VAL A 46 -33.42 6.03 -6.47
C VAL A 46 -33.54 6.27 -4.97
N ASP A 47 -32.44 6.10 -4.22
CA ASP A 47 -32.39 6.36 -2.78
C ASP A 47 -32.58 7.85 -2.45
N ILE A 48 -32.01 8.73 -3.27
CA ILE A 48 -32.04 10.18 -3.08
C ILE A 48 -33.39 10.79 -3.47
N LEU A 49 -33.88 10.47 -4.67
CA LEU A 49 -35.05 11.13 -5.25
C LEU A 49 -36.37 10.53 -4.78
N PHE A 50 -36.39 9.25 -4.41
CA PHE A 50 -37.62 8.53 -4.07
C PHE A 50 -37.55 7.84 -2.69
N PRO A 51 -37.24 8.57 -1.60
CA PRO A 51 -36.94 7.98 -0.29
C PRO A 51 -38.10 7.18 0.32
N LYS A 52 -39.35 7.49 -0.08
CA LYS A 52 -40.58 6.83 0.40
C LYS A 52 -40.92 5.53 -0.34
N LEU A 53 -40.33 5.28 -1.52
CA LEU A 53 -40.61 4.08 -2.32
C LEU A 53 -39.73 2.90 -1.86
N VAL A 54 -40.06 2.34 -0.70
CA VAL A 54 -39.26 1.28 -0.03
C VAL A 54 -38.95 0.09 -0.94
N ASN A 55 -39.92 -0.37 -1.74
CA ASN A 55 -39.73 -1.52 -2.63
C ASN A 55 -38.76 -1.20 -3.78
N MET A 56 -38.87 -0.02 -4.40
CA MET A 56 -37.97 0.43 -5.47
C MET A 56 -36.54 0.60 -4.95
N ARG A 57 -36.38 1.12 -3.73
CA ARG A 57 -35.07 1.25 -3.08
C ARG A 57 -34.44 -0.11 -2.76
N ARG A 58 -35.25 -1.09 -2.34
CA ARG A 58 -34.77 -2.45 -2.12
C ARG A 58 -34.28 -3.09 -3.42
N GLU A 59 -35.02 -2.92 -4.50
CA GLU A 59 -34.63 -3.40 -5.83
C GLU A 59 -33.34 -2.72 -6.32
N ALA A 60 -33.25 -1.39 -6.22
CA ALA A 60 -32.04 -0.66 -6.57
C ALA A 60 -30.83 -1.11 -5.74
N ARG A 61 -31.01 -1.39 -4.45
CA ARG A 61 -29.95 -1.95 -3.59
C ARG A 61 -29.50 -3.33 -4.04
N HIS A 62 -30.43 -4.22 -4.39
CA HIS A 62 -30.10 -5.56 -4.91
C HIS A 62 -29.28 -5.49 -6.20
N LEU A 63 -29.59 -4.54 -7.09
CA LEU A 63 -28.79 -4.29 -8.28
C LEU A 63 -27.40 -3.75 -7.93
N LYS A 64 -27.27 -2.83 -6.95
CA LYS A 64 -25.96 -2.36 -6.46
C LYS A 64 -25.12 -3.50 -5.87
N ASP A 65 -25.73 -4.41 -5.12
CA ASP A 65 -25.05 -5.60 -4.58
C ASP A 65 -24.55 -6.51 -5.72
N SER A 66 -25.33 -6.64 -6.79
CA SER A 66 -24.93 -7.38 -8.00
C SER A 66 -23.76 -6.70 -8.74
N VAL A 67 -23.72 -5.37 -8.80
CA VAL A 67 -22.56 -4.63 -9.33
C VAL A 67 -21.31 -4.86 -8.48
N ALA A 68 -21.44 -4.78 -7.15
CA ALA A 68 -20.32 -5.02 -6.24
C ALA A 68 -19.76 -6.44 -6.40
N TYR A 69 -20.62 -7.43 -6.61
CA TYR A 69 -20.23 -8.80 -6.95
C TYR A 69 -19.43 -8.87 -8.25
N LEU A 70 -19.92 -8.27 -9.35
CA LEU A 70 -19.23 -8.27 -10.64
C LEU A 70 -17.85 -7.56 -10.57
N GLN A 71 -17.78 -6.44 -9.86
CA GLN A 71 -16.53 -5.74 -9.60
C GLN A 71 -15.55 -6.59 -8.79
N ALA A 72 -16.04 -7.29 -7.77
CA ALA A 72 -15.23 -8.21 -6.97
C ALA A 72 -14.71 -9.38 -7.81
N GLN A 73 -15.52 -9.98 -8.69
CA GLN A 73 -15.07 -11.04 -9.59
C GLN A 73 -13.92 -10.57 -10.49
N ARG A 74 -14.05 -9.39 -11.11
CA ARG A 74 -13.00 -8.82 -11.96
C ARG A 74 -11.74 -8.49 -11.16
N SER A 75 -11.91 -7.97 -9.94
CA SER A 75 -10.78 -7.70 -9.04
C SER A 75 -10.05 -8.98 -8.67
N LEU A 76 -10.78 -10.04 -8.32
CA LEU A 76 -10.19 -11.33 -7.95
C LEU A 76 -9.37 -11.91 -9.12
N GLU A 77 -9.94 -11.95 -10.32
CA GLU A 77 -9.26 -12.44 -11.52
C GLU A 77 -7.95 -11.67 -11.79
N TYR A 78 -7.98 -10.34 -11.68
CA TYR A 78 -6.79 -9.51 -11.86
C TYR A 78 -5.72 -9.78 -10.79
N ASN A 79 -6.12 -9.82 -9.51
CA ASN A 79 -5.16 -9.99 -8.42
C ASN A 79 -4.54 -11.39 -8.44
N ASP A 80 -5.33 -12.44 -8.72
CA ASP A 80 -4.82 -13.81 -8.85
C ASP A 80 -3.83 -13.94 -10.00
N ALA A 81 -4.08 -13.27 -11.13
CA ALA A 81 -3.18 -13.27 -12.27
C ALA A 81 -1.83 -12.61 -11.95
N MET A 82 -1.83 -11.49 -11.23
CA MET A 82 -0.61 -10.76 -10.87
C MET A 82 0.13 -11.38 -9.69
N LEU A 83 -0.57 -12.09 -8.80
CA LEU A 83 0.00 -12.65 -7.58
C LEU A 83 1.11 -13.65 -7.88
N ASN A 84 0.93 -14.52 -8.88
CA ASN A 84 1.94 -15.51 -9.24
C ASN A 84 3.28 -14.85 -9.63
N ASP A 85 3.25 -13.78 -10.43
CA ASP A 85 4.46 -13.11 -10.89
C ASP A 85 5.15 -12.36 -9.74
N ALA A 86 4.36 -11.74 -8.85
CA ALA A 86 4.88 -11.08 -7.64
C ALA A 86 5.52 -12.08 -6.66
N GLU A 87 4.90 -13.26 -6.47
CA GLU A 87 5.43 -14.34 -5.63
C GLU A 87 6.75 -14.88 -6.20
N GLN A 88 6.83 -15.08 -7.51
CA GLN A 88 8.08 -15.53 -8.16
C GLN A 88 9.21 -14.50 -8.02
N LEU A 89 8.90 -13.20 -8.16
CA LEU A 89 9.88 -12.14 -7.93
C LEU A 89 10.36 -12.13 -6.47
N LEU A 90 9.43 -12.22 -5.51
CA LEU A 90 9.75 -12.29 -4.09
C LEU A 90 10.66 -13.49 -3.78
N ASP A 91 10.29 -14.68 -4.25
CA ASP A 91 11.08 -15.91 -4.07
C ASP A 91 12.48 -15.80 -4.68
N SER A 92 12.60 -15.15 -5.84
CA SER A 92 13.90 -14.91 -6.46
C SER A 92 14.78 -13.95 -5.65
N LEU A 93 14.20 -12.88 -5.09
CA LEU A 93 14.93 -11.91 -4.28
C LEU A 93 15.41 -12.52 -2.95
N LEU A 94 14.56 -13.34 -2.32
CA LEU A 94 14.85 -13.99 -1.04
C LEU A 94 16.12 -14.84 -1.07
N GLN A 95 16.53 -15.38 -2.21
CA GLN A 95 17.74 -16.22 -2.36
C GLN A 95 19.04 -15.49 -1.95
N ALA A 96 19.06 -14.16 -2.02
CA ALA A 96 20.22 -13.37 -1.61
C ALA A 96 20.30 -13.14 -0.08
N PHE A 97 19.18 -13.30 0.63
CA PHE A 97 19.05 -12.93 2.03
C PHE A 97 19.26 -14.13 2.95
N THR A 98 19.77 -13.85 4.15
CA THR A 98 19.87 -14.83 5.24
C THR A 98 18.85 -14.47 6.31
N LEU A 99 18.09 -15.47 6.78
CA LEU A 99 17.20 -15.30 7.91
C LEU A 99 18.01 -15.34 9.22
N GLU A 100 18.01 -14.23 9.96
CA GLU A 100 18.53 -14.15 11.32
C GLU A 100 17.38 -14.04 12.31
N LYS A 101 17.24 -15.03 13.19
CA LYS A 101 16.18 -15.06 14.20
C LYS A 101 16.74 -15.49 15.55
N ASP A 102 16.59 -14.63 16.54
CA ASP A 102 16.80 -15.03 17.94
C ASP A 102 15.49 -15.55 18.51
N THR A 103 15.33 -16.86 18.54
CA THR A 103 14.10 -17.52 18.98
C THR A 103 13.77 -17.29 20.46
N ALA A 104 14.72 -16.80 21.27
CA ALA A 104 14.47 -16.49 22.68
C ALA A 104 13.75 -15.13 22.87
N TYR A 105 13.90 -14.20 21.92
CA TYR A 105 13.40 -12.82 22.06
C TYR A 105 12.55 -12.33 20.89
N GLN A 106 12.61 -12.98 19.73
CA GLN A 106 12.00 -12.49 18.50
C GLN A 106 10.86 -13.39 18.01
N LYS A 107 9.69 -12.78 17.81
CA LYS A 107 8.54 -13.44 17.16
C LYS A 107 8.81 -13.67 15.67
N TYR A 108 9.41 -12.69 15.00
CA TYR A 108 9.79 -12.72 13.59
C TYR A 108 11.29 -12.53 13.45
N GLY A 109 11.91 -13.28 12.56
CA GLY A 109 13.31 -13.09 12.16
C GLY A 109 13.46 -11.95 11.16
N ASN A 110 14.72 -11.61 10.89
CA ASN A 110 15.13 -10.55 9.99
C ASN A 110 15.84 -11.18 8.78
N LEU A 111 15.32 -10.91 7.59
CA LEU A 111 15.97 -11.19 6.32
C LEU A 111 17.02 -10.10 6.07
N ILE A 112 18.28 -10.48 6.17
CA ILE A 112 19.41 -9.57 6.08
C ILE A 112 20.44 -10.05 5.07
N LEU A 113 21.01 -9.12 4.31
CA LEU A 113 22.13 -9.42 3.43
C LEU A 113 23.41 -9.62 4.23
N PRO A 114 24.29 -10.56 3.86
CA PRO A 114 25.58 -10.76 4.52
C PRO A 114 26.40 -9.47 4.69
N ALA A 115 26.37 -8.57 3.69
CA ALA A 115 27.05 -7.28 3.74
C ALA A 115 26.55 -6.34 4.86
N MET A 116 25.30 -6.52 5.29
CA MET A 116 24.62 -5.68 6.29
C MET A 116 24.73 -6.20 7.72
N ARG A 117 25.33 -7.38 7.93
CA ARG A 117 25.48 -7.99 9.25
C ARG A 117 26.42 -7.17 10.13
N SER A 118 26.08 -7.00 11.41
CA SER A 118 26.88 -6.19 12.35
C SER A 118 28.30 -6.73 12.52
N VAL A 119 28.49 -8.05 12.52
CA VAL A 119 29.82 -8.69 12.63
C VAL A 119 30.79 -8.24 11.53
N ASN A 120 30.28 -7.93 10.34
CA ASN A 120 31.08 -7.49 9.19
C ASN A 120 31.37 -5.97 9.20
N ASN A 121 30.75 -5.22 10.11
CA ASN A 121 30.79 -3.75 10.14
C ASN A 121 31.17 -3.18 11.52
N SER A 122 31.61 -4.01 12.47
CA SER A 122 31.86 -3.65 13.88
C SER A 122 32.90 -2.53 14.11
N GLN A 123 33.69 -2.17 13.09
CA GLN A 123 34.74 -1.15 13.20
C GLN A 123 34.38 0.18 12.52
N ARG A 124 33.13 0.36 12.08
CA ARG A 124 32.69 1.59 11.41
C ARG A 124 31.25 1.94 11.72
N SER A 125 30.89 3.20 11.52
CA SER A 125 29.49 3.60 11.42
C SER A 125 28.92 3.14 10.08
N PHE A 126 27.67 2.68 10.06
CA PHE A 126 27.00 2.18 8.86
C PHE A 126 25.48 2.19 9.01
N LEU A 127 24.78 2.09 7.87
CA LEU A 127 23.36 1.79 7.84
C LEU A 127 23.20 0.28 7.72
N GLN A 128 22.44 -0.31 8.63
CA GLN A 128 22.00 -1.69 8.54
C GLN A 128 20.54 -1.71 8.07
N ALA A 129 20.23 -2.42 7.00
CA ALA A 129 18.85 -2.60 6.55
C ALA A 129 18.47 -4.08 6.47
N PHE A 130 17.23 -4.37 6.80
CA PHE A 130 16.65 -5.72 6.77
C PHE A 130 15.14 -5.64 6.60
N VAL A 131 14.53 -6.75 6.20
CA VAL A 131 13.07 -6.92 6.14
C VAL A 131 12.68 -8.02 7.12
N SER A 132 11.64 -7.85 7.92
CA SER A 132 11.14 -8.95 8.77
C SER A 132 10.51 -10.06 7.95
N GLU A 133 10.34 -11.25 8.53
CA GLU A 133 9.68 -12.40 7.85
C GLU A 133 8.28 -12.07 7.29
N ASP A 134 7.57 -11.11 7.90
CA ASP A 134 6.25 -10.63 7.48
C ASP A 134 6.28 -9.40 6.54
N GLY A 135 7.46 -8.96 6.12
CA GLY A 135 7.62 -7.96 5.06
C GLY A 135 7.79 -6.53 5.55
N HIS A 136 7.99 -6.28 6.85
CA HIS A 136 8.21 -4.93 7.37
C HIS A 136 9.69 -4.52 7.20
N PRO A 137 9.97 -3.40 6.52
CA PRO A 137 11.32 -2.90 6.34
C PRO A 137 11.82 -2.17 7.58
N PHE A 138 13.11 -2.30 7.84
CA PHE A 138 13.83 -1.59 8.89
C PHE A 138 15.14 -1.03 8.36
N VAL A 139 15.47 0.18 8.80
CA VAL A 139 16.80 0.77 8.66
C VAL A 139 17.30 1.13 10.05
N ARG A 140 18.52 0.75 10.36
CA ARG A 140 19.18 1.06 11.62
C ARG A 140 20.46 1.83 11.34
N SER A 141 20.53 3.05 11.85
CA SER A 141 21.78 3.79 11.93
C SER A 141 22.62 3.22 13.08
N VAL A 142 23.81 2.75 12.75
CA VAL A 142 24.79 2.26 13.73
C VAL A 142 25.94 3.25 13.77
N TYR A 143 26.10 3.93 14.89
CA TYR A 143 27.19 4.86 15.12
C TYR A 143 28.30 4.19 15.94
N CYS A 144 29.51 4.20 15.38
CA CYS A 144 30.73 3.70 16.00
C CYS A 144 31.72 4.86 16.18
N GLY A 145 31.79 5.40 17.40
CA GLY A 145 32.70 6.49 17.72
C GLY A 145 33.19 6.46 19.16
N SER A 146 34.24 7.24 19.43
CA SER A 146 34.87 7.31 20.75
C SER A 146 34.06 8.13 21.78
N LYS A 147 33.17 8.99 21.30
CA LYS A 147 32.24 9.78 22.11
C LYS A 147 30.83 9.47 21.69
N LYS A 148 29.91 9.46 22.66
CA LYS A 148 28.50 9.32 22.36
C LYS A 148 27.97 10.56 21.63
N LEU A 149 27.12 10.35 20.63
CA LEU A 149 26.37 11.41 19.98
C LEU A 149 24.97 11.56 20.59
N ASN A 150 24.47 10.52 21.26
CA ASN A 150 23.04 10.40 21.59
C ASN A 150 22.19 10.69 20.34
N HIS A 151 22.54 10.05 19.22
CA HIS A 151 21.95 10.40 17.91
C HIS A 151 20.43 10.19 17.87
N THR A 152 19.72 11.17 17.34
CA THR A 152 18.25 11.19 17.23
C THR A 152 17.77 11.32 15.80
N ASN A 153 18.61 11.84 14.91
CA ASN A 153 18.22 12.16 13.54
C ASN A 153 19.18 11.54 12.53
N LEU A 154 18.64 11.26 11.34
CA LEU A 154 19.37 10.78 10.18
C LEU A 154 18.98 11.61 8.94
N LEU A 155 19.99 12.11 8.23
CA LEU A 155 19.85 12.80 6.95
C LEU A 155 20.77 12.12 5.92
N ILE A 156 20.24 11.87 4.73
CA ILE A 156 20.96 11.29 3.59
C ILE A 156 20.97 12.33 2.47
N THR A 157 22.14 12.54 1.88
CA THR A 157 22.32 13.50 0.78
C THR A 157 23.00 12.86 -0.42
N ALA A 158 22.56 13.20 -1.63
CA ALA A 158 23.14 12.80 -2.90
C ALA A 158 23.08 13.99 -3.89
N ASN A 159 24.20 14.34 -4.54
CA ASN A 159 24.28 15.41 -5.54
C ASN A 159 23.53 16.71 -5.17
N ASP A 160 23.76 17.24 -3.96
CA ASP A 160 23.11 18.43 -3.39
C ASP A 160 21.61 18.30 -3.07
N GLU A 161 20.99 17.16 -3.40
CA GLU A 161 19.67 16.77 -2.90
C GLU A 161 19.81 16.09 -1.54
N ALA A 162 18.79 16.29 -0.70
CA ALA A 162 18.69 15.67 0.60
C ALA A 162 17.33 14.99 0.72
N ASN A 163 17.29 13.83 1.36
CA ASN A 163 16.02 13.27 1.78
C ASN A 163 15.38 14.15 2.87
N THR A 164 14.12 13.89 3.19
CA THR A 164 13.52 14.45 4.40
C THR A 164 14.28 13.91 5.61
N GLU A 165 14.82 14.80 6.45
CA GLU A 165 15.47 14.39 7.71
C GLU A 165 14.50 13.55 8.53
N VAL A 166 14.95 12.37 8.95
CA VAL A 166 14.15 11.41 9.69
C VAL A 166 14.58 11.43 11.15
N THR A 167 13.62 11.68 12.04
CA THR A 167 13.84 11.68 13.48
C THR A 167 13.23 10.43 14.08
N ALA A 168 14.03 9.66 14.82
CA ALA A 168 13.55 8.44 15.41
C ALA A 168 12.57 8.71 16.56
N ILE A 169 11.53 7.89 16.64
CA ILE A 169 10.53 7.97 17.72
C ILE A 169 11.11 7.50 19.06
N LYS A 170 12.11 6.62 19.02
CA LYS A 170 12.74 6.02 20.20
C LYS A 170 14.16 6.55 20.38
N ALA A 171 14.55 6.73 21.64
CA ALA A 171 15.92 7.05 22.00
C ALA A 171 16.90 5.98 21.50
N PRO A 172 18.15 6.37 21.19
CA PRO A 172 19.15 5.41 20.78
C PRO A 172 19.45 4.40 21.89
N HIS A 173 19.66 3.15 21.51
CA HIS A 173 20.11 2.11 22.43
C HIS A 173 21.60 1.83 22.23
N ILE A 174 22.27 1.41 23.30
CA ILE A 174 23.70 1.12 23.28
C ILE A 174 23.88 -0.38 23.37
N PHE A 175 24.63 -0.94 22.42
CA PHE A 175 24.98 -2.35 22.42
C PHE A 175 26.41 -2.50 21.89
N GLU A 176 27.24 -3.29 22.59
CA GLU A 176 28.66 -3.53 22.21
C GLU A 176 29.48 -2.24 21.94
N GLY A 177 29.16 -1.14 22.61
CA GLY A 177 29.86 0.14 22.45
C GLY A 177 29.41 1.00 21.26
N HIS A 178 28.39 0.55 20.52
CA HIS A 178 27.79 1.31 19.42
C HIS A 178 26.45 1.91 19.82
N GLU A 179 26.11 3.06 19.25
CA GLU A 179 24.76 3.63 19.34
C GLU A 179 23.92 3.19 18.15
N TYR A 180 22.71 2.74 18.45
CA TYR A 180 21.79 2.21 17.47
C TYR A 180 20.50 3.01 17.48
N LEU A 181 20.13 3.52 16.31
CA LEU A 181 18.88 4.24 16.09
C LEU A 181 18.10 3.53 14.99
N ALA A 182 16.87 3.14 15.27
CA ALA A 182 16.04 2.36 14.36
C ALA A 182 14.92 3.20 13.76
N PHE A 183 14.70 2.97 12.47
CA PHE A 183 13.62 3.50 11.64
C PHE A 183 12.87 2.32 11.06
N ASP A 184 11.55 2.35 11.08
CA ASP A 184 10.70 1.27 10.61
C ASP A 184 9.72 1.76 9.55
N ASN A 185 9.17 0.82 8.76
CA ASN A 185 8.08 1.05 7.81
C ASN A 185 8.32 2.28 6.92
N ASP A 186 7.46 3.30 7.01
CA ASP A 186 7.49 4.49 6.15
C ASP A 186 8.82 5.24 6.23
N ASP A 187 9.40 5.36 7.44
CA ASP A 187 10.70 6.01 7.64
C ASP A 187 11.82 5.18 6.99
N ALA A 188 11.79 3.87 7.18
CA ALA A 188 12.74 2.96 6.54
C ALA A 188 12.60 3.00 5.01
N MET A 189 11.38 2.97 4.48
CA MET A 189 11.11 3.02 3.04
C MET A 189 11.50 4.35 2.42
N ASN A 190 11.28 5.47 3.11
CA ASN A 190 11.72 6.78 2.66
C ASN A 190 13.25 6.82 2.48
N LEU A 191 14.00 6.32 3.47
CA LEU A 191 15.46 6.23 3.41
C LEU A 191 15.93 5.30 2.26
N LEU A 192 15.36 4.10 2.17
CA LEU A 192 15.74 3.11 1.16
C LEU A 192 15.41 3.58 -0.26
N THR A 193 14.24 4.18 -0.48
CA THR A 193 13.82 4.69 -1.79
C THR A 193 14.67 5.86 -2.23
N PHE A 194 15.05 6.76 -1.31
CA PHE A 194 16.01 7.82 -1.63
C PHE A 194 17.33 7.23 -2.11
N ILE A 195 17.89 6.26 -1.38
CA ILE A 195 19.16 5.61 -1.77
C ILE A 195 19.03 4.90 -3.13
N ASP A 196 17.89 4.25 -3.39
CA ASP A 196 17.65 3.55 -4.65
C ASP A 196 17.61 4.49 -5.86
N ASN A 197 16.93 5.63 -5.73
CA ASN A 197 16.85 6.66 -6.76
C ASN A 197 18.21 7.31 -7.06
N HIS A 198 19.14 7.28 -6.10
CA HIS A 198 20.47 7.87 -6.20
C HIS A 198 21.60 6.82 -6.26
N GLY A 199 21.31 5.57 -6.64
CA GLY A 199 22.27 4.47 -6.53
C GLY A 199 23.58 4.64 -7.32
N SER A 200 23.63 5.54 -8.31
CA SER A 200 24.84 5.89 -9.06
C SER A 200 25.68 7.02 -8.43
N ASP A 201 25.14 7.69 -7.42
CA ASP A 201 25.69 8.92 -6.87
C ASP A 201 26.58 8.66 -5.65
N LYS A 202 27.33 9.69 -5.22
CA LYS A 202 28.01 9.67 -3.93
C LYS A 202 27.02 10.03 -2.83
N ILE A 203 26.60 9.01 -2.08
CA ILE A 203 25.62 9.18 -1.01
C ILE A 203 26.32 9.37 0.33
N LYS A 204 26.04 10.50 0.99
CA LYS A 204 26.51 10.82 2.35
C LYS A 204 25.41 10.59 3.35
N VAL A 205 25.77 9.95 4.46
CA VAL A 205 24.92 9.81 5.64
C VAL A 205 25.41 10.79 6.69
N ILE A 206 24.47 11.54 7.26
CA ILE A 206 24.68 12.52 8.33
C ILE A 206 23.85 12.05 9.53
N ILE A 207 24.54 11.81 10.63
CA ILE A 207 23.98 11.40 11.92
C ILE A 207 24.06 12.62 12.85
N SER A 208 22.94 12.98 13.45
CA SER A 208 22.85 14.15 14.35
C SER A 208 22.27 13.78 15.71
N GLY A 209 22.85 14.36 16.76
CA GLY A 209 22.37 14.32 18.15
C GLY A 209 22.92 15.52 18.91
N GLU A 210 23.69 15.28 19.97
CA GLU A 210 24.48 16.31 20.68
C GLU A 210 25.64 16.86 19.83
N ASP A 211 26.15 16.06 18.90
CA ASP A 211 27.14 16.44 17.89
C ASP A 211 26.77 15.77 16.55
N THR A 212 27.44 16.14 15.47
CA THR A 212 27.20 15.63 14.12
C THR A 212 28.35 14.75 13.65
N TYR A 213 28.01 13.62 13.04
CA TYR A 213 28.96 12.75 12.36
C TYR A 213 28.49 12.45 10.94
N SER A 214 29.40 12.40 9.98
CA SER A 214 29.05 12.01 8.61
C SER A 214 30.04 11.05 7.99
N TYR A 215 29.54 10.20 7.12
CA TYR A 215 30.33 9.23 6.36
C TYR A 215 29.69 8.99 4.98
N GLN A 216 30.48 8.45 4.07
CA GLN A 216 30.01 8.11 2.72
C GLN A 216 29.67 6.64 2.64
N LEU A 217 28.56 6.31 1.96
CA LEU A 217 28.22 4.94 1.64
C LEU A 217 29.19 4.39 0.59
N THR A 218 29.61 3.14 0.76
CA THR A 218 30.38 2.43 -0.27
C THR A 218 29.45 1.88 -1.34
N ALA A 219 29.97 1.51 -2.51
CA ALA A 219 29.18 0.86 -3.55
C ALA A 219 28.49 -0.44 -3.08
N ASN A 220 29.14 -1.17 -2.16
CA ASN A 220 28.55 -2.37 -1.56
C ASN A 220 27.41 -2.03 -0.59
N ASP A 221 27.52 -0.93 0.16
CA ASP A 221 26.46 -0.46 1.05
C ASP A 221 25.23 -0.06 0.23
N ILE A 222 25.43 0.74 -0.82
CA ILE A 222 24.36 1.19 -1.72
C ILE A 222 23.67 -0.02 -2.34
N LYS A 223 24.43 -0.95 -2.95
CA LYS A 223 23.86 -2.14 -3.56
C LYS A 223 23.03 -2.97 -2.58
N ALA A 224 23.51 -3.16 -1.35
CA ALA A 224 22.78 -3.92 -0.35
C ALA A 224 21.52 -3.18 0.13
N LEU A 225 21.55 -1.86 0.26
CA LEU A 225 20.37 -1.05 0.60
C LEU A 225 19.32 -1.11 -0.53
N GLN A 226 19.74 -1.03 -1.79
CA GLN A 226 18.85 -1.19 -2.96
C GLN A 226 18.19 -2.56 -2.99
N GLN A 227 18.97 -3.63 -2.77
CA GLN A 227 18.42 -4.98 -2.72
C GLN A 227 17.40 -5.15 -1.58
N THR A 228 17.65 -4.57 -0.41
CA THR A 228 16.67 -4.55 0.70
C THR A 228 15.42 -3.75 0.33
N CYS A 229 15.56 -2.63 -0.39
CA CYS A 229 14.43 -1.85 -0.92
C CYS A 229 13.57 -2.70 -1.86
N SER A 230 14.19 -3.38 -2.84
CA SER A 230 13.47 -4.25 -3.77
C SER A 230 12.75 -5.39 -3.06
N LEU A 231 13.37 -5.99 -2.04
CA LEU A 231 12.72 -7.04 -1.24
C LEU A 231 11.48 -6.50 -0.51
N ALA A 232 11.58 -5.33 0.11
CA ALA A 232 10.47 -4.70 0.82
C ALA A 232 9.30 -4.36 -0.12
N ILE A 233 9.59 -3.85 -1.32
CA ILE A 233 8.58 -3.58 -2.36
C ILE A 233 7.89 -4.89 -2.79
N ALA A 234 8.66 -5.94 -3.08
CA ALA A 234 8.09 -7.23 -3.49
C ALA A 234 7.18 -7.84 -2.42
N TYR A 235 7.56 -7.73 -1.13
CA TYR A 235 6.69 -8.12 -0.02
C TYR A 235 5.38 -7.32 0.00
N ASN A 236 5.47 -6.00 -0.16
CA ASN A 236 4.30 -5.13 -0.18
C ASN A 236 3.35 -5.46 -1.35
N ASP A 237 3.91 -5.76 -2.54
CA ASP A 237 3.13 -6.14 -3.71
C ASP A 237 2.36 -7.45 -3.47
N VAL A 238 3.03 -8.49 -2.99
CA VAL A 238 2.40 -9.77 -2.64
C VAL A 238 1.32 -9.58 -1.58
N ASN A 239 1.62 -8.84 -0.52
CA ASN A 239 0.67 -8.58 0.57
C ASN A 239 -0.56 -7.80 0.09
N THR A 240 -0.36 -6.80 -0.77
CA THR A 240 -1.44 -5.99 -1.35
C THR A 240 -2.33 -6.83 -2.28
N LEU A 241 -1.74 -7.61 -3.17
CA LEU A 241 -2.47 -8.48 -4.09
C LEU A 241 -3.30 -9.52 -3.32
N ARG A 242 -2.71 -10.17 -2.31
CA ARG A 242 -3.43 -11.11 -1.43
C ARG A 242 -4.55 -10.43 -0.65
N HIS A 243 -4.31 -9.23 -0.11
CA HIS A 243 -5.33 -8.47 0.61
C HIS A 243 -6.53 -8.16 -0.30
N ASN A 244 -6.26 -7.68 -1.51
CA ASN A 244 -7.28 -7.34 -2.49
C ASN A 244 -8.06 -8.57 -2.97
N ALA A 245 -7.38 -9.69 -3.24
CA ALA A 245 -8.01 -10.96 -3.58
C ALA A 245 -8.93 -11.45 -2.45
N ASN A 246 -8.46 -11.44 -1.20
CA ASN A 246 -9.27 -11.81 -0.03
C ASN A 246 -10.47 -10.88 0.16
N ALA A 247 -10.30 -9.57 -0.03
CA ALA A 247 -11.40 -8.61 0.04
C ALA A 247 -12.47 -8.90 -1.02
N ALA A 248 -12.05 -9.20 -2.25
CA ALA A 248 -12.94 -9.57 -3.34
C ALA A 248 -13.69 -10.89 -3.06
N GLN A 249 -12.98 -11.92 -2.57
CA GLN A 249 -13.59 -13.20 -2.17
C GLN A 249 -14.66 -13.01 -1.09
N ASN A 250 -14.42 -12.14 -0.11
CA ASN A 250 -15.40 -11.84 0.93
C ASN A 250 -16.68 -11.20 0.39
N VAL A 251 -16.56 -10.31 -0.61
CA VAL A 251 -17.74 -9.73 -1.28
C VAL A 251 -18.50 -10.80 -2.06
N ILE A 252 -17.79 -11.65 -2.80
CA ILE A 252 -18.37 -12.76 -3.57
C ILE A 252 -19.14 -13.73 -2.65
N ALA A 253 -18.51 -14.17 -1.56
CA ALA A 253 -19.11 -15.12 -0.63
C ALA A 253 -20.39 -14.55 0.02
N LYS A 254 -20.36 -13.28 0.45
CA LYS A 254 -21.55 -12.59 0.99
C LYS A 254 -22.68 -12.51 -0.01
N TRP A 255 -22.38 -12.17 -1.27
CA TRP A 255 -23.40 -12.11 -2.31
C TRP A 255 -24.01 -13.49 -2.57
N GLN A 256 -23.18 -14.54 -2.66
CA GLN A 256 -23.66 -15.91 -2.87
C GLN A 256 -24.56 -16.39 -1.71
N GLN A 257 -24.20 -16.09 -0.46
CA GLN A 257 -25.03 -16.44 0.70
C GLN A 257 -26.41 -15.74 0.70
N ASN A 258 -26.47 -14.50 0.21
CA ASN A 258 -27.70 -13.71 0.21
C ASN A 258 -28.62 -13.96 -1.00
N ASN A 259 -28.12 -14.68 -2.01
CA ASN A 259 -28.82 -14.94 -3.28
C ASN A 259 -28.99 -16.45 -3.57
N GLN A 260 -28.73 -17.31 -2.58
CA GLN A 260 -29.13 -18.73 -2.53
C GLN A 260 -30.43 -18.88 -1.74
#